data_AF-A0A1M5DZQ2-F1
#
_entry.id   AF-A0A1M5DZQ2-F1
#
_cell.length_a   1.000
_cell.length_b   1.000
_cell.length_c   1.000
_cell.angle_alpha   90.00
_cell.angle_beta   90.00
_cell.angle_gamma   90.00
#
_symmetry.space_group_name_H-M   'P 1'
#
loop_
_entity.id
_entity.type
_entity.pdbx_description
1 polymer ?
#
loop_
_entity_poly.entity_id
_entity_poly.type
_entity_poly.pdbx_seq_one_letter_code
_entity_poly.pdbx_strand_id
1 'polypeptide(L)'
;MKRNATLPPGRPAALSMAFIFSHTGLVAAQESTNNQDLVNERLPYSARHMEQMWKVDCAQLITTLLQWPAVSQNGDSATLPHSLSTQLNLCGYIHNDPGRRFFLHCPDYRGAYQLLEAQQFKLSEALLAELTEKLSDCPQTEK
;
A
#
# COMPACT_ATOMS: atom_id res chain seq x y z
N MET A 1 23.87 42.70 -8.02
CA MET A 1 22.62 42.59 -7.24
C MET A 1 22.89 43.09 -5.82
N LYS A 2 22.27 44.20 -5.44
CA LYS A 2 22.50 44.93 -4.17
C LYS A 2 21.75 44.25 -3.02
N ARG A 3 22.44 44.00 -1.90
CA ARG A 3 21.85 43.67 -0.60
C ARG A 3 21.30 44.95 0.02
N ASN A 4 20.10 44.92 0.59
CA ASN A 4 19.64 45.91 1.57
C ASN A 4 18.82 45.19 2.64
N ALA A 5 19.41 45.07 3.83
CA ALA A 5 18.73 44.75 5.06
C ALA A 5 18.37 46.07 5.76
N THR A 6 17.14 46.18 6.24
CA THR A 6 16.71 47.30 7.09
C THR A 6 15.79 46.77 8.19
N LEU A 7 16.32 46.74 9.41
CA LEU A 7 15.57 46.66 10.67
C LEU A 7 15.33 48.09 11.18
N PRO A 8 14.19 48.34 11.85
CA PRO A 8 14.23 49.29 12.96
C PRO A 8 13.54 48.79 14.25
N PRO A 9 13.76 49.50 15.38
CA PRO A 9 13.62 49.00 16.75
C PRO A 9 12.37 49.53 17.47
N GLY A 10 12.06 48.95 18.64
CA GLY A 10 11.18 49.61 19.63
C GLY A 10 10.61 48.68 20.70
N ARG A 11 11.22 48.67 21.90
CA ARG A 11 10.61 48.27 23.18
C ARG A 11 9.76 49.45 23.71
N PRO A 12 8.67 49.26 24.48
CA PRO A 12 8.79 49.08 25.93
C PRO A 12 7.74 48.17 26.60
N ALA A 13 7.99 47.93 27.89
CA ALA A 13 7.28 47.08 28.83
C ALA A 13 5.92 47.63 29.30
N ALA A 14 4.99 46.73 29.66
CA ALA A 14 3.95 46.93 30.67
C ALA A 14 3.51 45.53 31.15
N LEU A 15 3.82 45.13 32.39
CA LEU A 15 3.04 45.33 33.63
C LEU A 15 1.79 44.42 33.74
N SER A 16 1.92 43.45 34.65
CA SER A 16 0.90 42.89 35.56
C SER A 16 -0.54 42.64 35.09
N MET A 17 -0.97 41.38 35.21
CA MET A 17 -2.19 41.06 35.95
C MET A 17 -2.10 39.66 36.56
N ALA A 18 -2.03 39.61 37.89
CA ALA A 18 -2.23 38.40 38.67
C ALA A 18 -3.72 38.03 38.63
N PHE A 19 -4.05 36.85 38.12
CA PHE A 19 -5.36 36.24 38.32
C PHE A 19 -5.28 35.27 39.49
N ILE A 20 -5.85 35.67 40.62
CA ILE A 20 -6.17 34.77 41.73
C ILE A 20 -7.40 33.98 41.30
N PHE A 21 -7.20 32.71 40.92
CA PHE A 21 -8.31 31.77 40.74
C PHE A 21 -8.34 30.82 41.93
N SER A 22 -9.17 31.17 42.90
CA SER A 22 -9.67 30.25 43.91
C SER A 22 -10.50 29.17 43.21
N HIS A 23 -9.97 27.95 43.12
CA HIS A 23 -10.76 26.76 42.81
C HIS A 23 -10.67 25.79 43.99
N THR A 24 -11.55 26.00 44.96
CA THR A 24 -12.06 24.91 45.79
C THR A 24 -12.94 24.02 44.91
N GLY A 25 -12.58 22.76 44.78
CA GLY A 25 -13.49 21.74 44.27
C GLY A 25 -12.78 20.65 43.48
N LEU A 26 -12.34 19.59 44.18
CA LEU A 26 -12.14 18.28 43.55
C LEU A 26 -12.02 17.19 44.61
N VAL A 27 -13.16 16.63 45.00
CA VAL A 27 -13.28 15.22 45.37
C VAL A 27 -14.61 14.70 44.83
N ALA A 28 -14.57 13.45 44.34
CA ALA A 28 -15.63 12.62 43.76
C ALA A 28 -15.82 12.83 42.24
N ALA A 29 -15.74 11.82 41.38
CA ALA A 29 -15.52 10.38 41.57
C ALA A 29 -14.77 9.86 40.35
N GLN A 30 -13.87 8.88 40.56
CA GLN A 30 -13.31 8.08 39.48
C GLN A 30 -14.44 7.30 38.83
N GLU A 31 -14.94 7.80 37.71
CA GLU A 31 -15.65 6.96 36.76
C GLU A 31 -14.58 6.04 36.15
N SER A 32 -14.64 4.76 36.50
CA SER A 32 -13.74 3.76 35.93
C SER A 32 -13.99 3.71 34.42
N THR A 33 -13.13 4.39 33.68
CA THR A 33 -12.98 4.20 32.24
C THR A 33 -12.33 2.84 32.03
N ASN A 34 -13.14 1.79 32.19
CA ASN A 34 -12.80 0.48 31.67
C ASN A 34 -13.02 0.51 30.15
N ASN A 35 -12.20 1.29 29.45
CA ASN A 35 -12.06 1.33 28.00
C ASN A 35 -11.12 0.19 27.53
N GLN A 36 -11.12 -0.94 28.24
CA GLN A 36 -10.42 -2.14 27.82
C GLN A 36 -11.43 -3.02 27.09
N ASP A 37 -11.08 -3.42 25.87
CA ASP A 37 -11.85 -4.24 24.93
C ASP A 37 -12.80 -3.51 23.97
N LEU A 38 -12.25 -2.48 23.28
CA LEU A 38 -12.52 -2.39 21.85
C LEU A 38 -11.79 -3.57 21.17
N VAL A 39 -12.39 -4.76 21.24
CA VAL A 39 -11.98 -5.91 20.44
C VAL A 39 -12.16 -5.47 19.00
N ASN A 40 -11.05 -5.15 18.34
CA ASN A 40 -11.04 -4.86 16.92
C ASN A 40 -11.18 -6.21 16.22
N GLU A 41 -12.40 -6.75 16.24
CA GLU A 41 -12.87 -7.90 15.49
C GLU A 41 -12.57 -7.62 14.01
N ARG A 42 -11.35 -7.93 13.57
CA ARG A 42 -11.02 -7.91 12.16
C ARG A 42 -11.87 -9.00 11.53
N LEU A 43 -12.94 -8.58 10.84
CA LEU A 43 -13.73 -9.46 9.99
C LEU A 43 -12.76 -10.33 9.17
N PRO A 44 -12.85 -11.66 9.24
CA PRO A 44 -11.93 -12.53 8.52
C PRO A 44 -12.26 -12.48 7.03
N TYR A 45 -11.69 -11.50 6.33
CA TYR A 45 -11.73 -11.48 4.87
C TYR A 45 -10.83 -12.58 4.33
N SER A 46 -11.36 -13.36 3.39
CA SER A 46 -10.56 -14.25 2.56
C SER A 46 -9.90 -13.45 1.44
N ALA A 47 -8.91 -14.04 0.77
CA ALA A 47 -8.31 -13.46 -0.44
C ALA A 47 -9.38 -13.07 -1.47
N ARG A 48 -10.33 -13.97 -1.73
CA ARG A 48 -11.44 -13.76 -2.65
C ARG A 48 -12.34 -12.59 -2.25
N HIS A 49 -12.61 -12.40 -0.96
CA HIS A 49 -13.37 -11.23 -0.50
C HIS A 49 -12.60 -9.92 -0.74
N MET A 50 -11.28 -9.92 -0.57
CA MET A 50 -10.45 -8.75 -0.86
C MET A 50 -10.40 -8.43 -2.36
N GLU A 51 -10.27 -9.45 -3.20
CA GLU A 51 -10.36 -9.30 -4.66
C GLU A 51 -11.68 -8.65 -5.08
N GLN A 52 -12.82 -9.13 -4.55
CA GLN A 52 -14.15 -8.55 -4.81
C GLN A 52 -14.28 -7.11 -4.31
N MET A 53 -13.80 -6.83 -3.10
CA MET A 53 -13.87 -5.49 -2.49
C MET A 53 -13.07 -4.46 -3.29
N TRP A 54 -11.89 -4.86 -3.78
CA TRP A 54 -11.00 -3.99 -4.56
C TRP A 54 -11.26 -4.07 -6.07
N LYS A 55 -12.24 -4.87 -6.49
CA LYS A 55 -12.63 -5.08 -7.90
C LYS A 55 -11.44 -5.49 -8.77
N VAL A 56 -10.60 -6.38 -8.26
CA VAL A 56 -9.48 -6.98 -8.99
C VAL A 56 -9.74 -8.47 -9.17
N ASP A 57 -9.40 -8.99 -10.35
CA ASP A 57 -9.41 -10.41 -10.65
C ASP A 57 -7.96 -10.85 -10.87
N CYS A 58 -7.37 -11.44 -9.84
CA CYS A 58 -5.95 -11.78 -9.86
C CYS A 58 -5.63 -12.94 -10.81
N ALA A 59 -6.61 -13.79 -11.14
CA ALA A 59 -6.44 -14.87 -12.11
C ALA A 59 -6.51 -14.32 -13.56
N GLN A 60 -7.49 -13.46 -13.84
CA GLN A 60 -7.62 -12.83 -15.15
C GLN A 60 -6.44 -11.88 -15.46
N LEU A 61 -5.88 -11.25 -14.43
CA LEU A 61 -4.69 -10.41 -14.56
C LEU A 61 -3.49 -11.19 -15.10
N ILE A 62 -3.25 -12.42 -14.63
CA ILE A 62 -2.16 -13.29 -15.12
C ILE A 62 -2.32 -13.51 -16.63
N THR A 63 -3.51 -13.96 -17.04
CA THR A 63 -3.82 -14.19 -18.46
C THR A 63 -3.57 -12.93 -19.29
N THR A 64 -3.99 -11.77 -18.78
CA THR A 64 -3.80 -10.48 -19.45
C THR A 64 -2.33 -10.11 -19.60
N LEU A 65 -1.52 -10.30 -18.56
CA LEU A 65 -0.08 -10.00 -18.58
C LEU A 65 0.67 -10.92 -19.53
N LEU A 66 0.39 -12.23 -19.50
CA LEU A 66 1.10 -13.21 -20.32
C LEU A 66 0.75 -13.10 -21.82
N GLN A 67 -0.45 -12.61 -22.15
CA GLN A 67 -0.87 -12.39 -23.54
C GLN A 67 -0.52 -10.99 -24.07
N TRP A 68 -0.06 -10.07 -23.22
CA TRP A 68 0.19 -8.67 -23.58
C TRP A 68 1.11 -8.50 -24.81
N PRO A 69 2.24 -9.23 -24.94
CA PRO A 69 3.13 -9.05 -26.08
C PRO A 69 2.50 -9.44 -27.42
N ALA A 70 1.57 -10.41 -27.43
CA ALA A 70 0.83 -10.80 -28.63
C ALA A 70 -0.17 -9.72 -29.09
N VAL A 71 -0.60 -8.84 -28.18
CA VAL A 71 -1.51 -7.71 -28.45
C VAL A 71 -0.74 -6.46 -28.91
N SER A 72 0.54 -6.33 -28.53
CA SER A 72 1.33 -5.11 -28.72
C SER A 72 2.24 -5.11 -29.97
N GLN A 73 1.90 -5.86 -31.03
CA GLN A 73 2.76 -6.19 -32.20
C GLN A 73 3.29 -5.03 -33.09
N ASN A 74 3.38 -3.79 -32.60
CA ASN A 74 3.95 -2.66 -33.34
C ASN A 74 5.39 -2.32 -32.91
N GLY A 75 6.25 -3.32 -32.73
CA GLY A 75 7.72 -3.20 -32.81
C GLY A 75 8.45 -2.49 -31.67
N ASP A 76 7.78 -1.72 -30.82
CA ASP A 76 8.40 -1.05 -29.68
C ASP A 76 8.15 -1.82 -28.37
N SER A 77 9.16 -1.84 -27.50
CA SER A 77 9.06 -2.29 -26.10
C SER A 77 7.78 -1.74 -25.47
N ALA A 78 6.78 -2.59 -25.30
CA ALA A 78 5.48 -2.18 -24.81
C ALA A 78 5.62 -1.80 -23.33
N THR A 79 5.38 -0.53 -23.01
CA THR A 79 5.28 -0.12 -21.60
C THR A 79 3.94 -0.60 -21.07
N LEU A 80 3.98 -1.35 -19.96
CA LEU A 80 2.77 -1.86 -19.33
C LEU A 80 1.89 -0.69 -18.84
N PRO A 81 0.57 -0.71 -19.11
CA PRO A 81 -0.35 0.26 -18.57
C PRO A 81 -0.27 0.33 -17.05
N HIS A 82 -0.31 1.56 -16.50
CA HIS A 82 -0.26 1.78 -15.07
C HIS A 82 -1.36 1.01 -14.31
N SER A 83 -2.56 0.89 -14.89
CA SER A 83 -3.67 0.11 -14.31
C SER A 83 -3.33 -1.36 -14.09
N LEU A 84 -2.57 -1.99 -14.99
CA LEU A 84 -2.14 -3.38 -14.85
C LEU A 84 -1.05 -3.51 -13.79
N SER A 85 -0.11 -2.56 -13.74
CA SER A 85 0.92 -2.54 -12.69
C SER A 85 0.32 -2.40 -11.29
N THR A 86 -0.69 -1.55 -11.12
CA THR A 86 -1.39 -1.33 -9.85
C THR A 86 -2.19 -2.57 -9.43
N GLN A 87 -2.89 -3.21 -10.37
CA GLN A 87 -3.61 -4.46 -10.10
C GLN A 87 -2.65 -5.57 -9.68
N LEU A 88 -1.49 -5.69 -10.33
CA LEU A 88 -0.47 -6.68 -9.95
C LEU A 88 0.06 -6.45 -8.54
N ASN A 89 0.35 -5.20 -8.19
CA ASN A 89 0.77 -4.85 -6.83
C ASN A 89 -0.31 -5.21 -5.80
N LEU A 90 -1.59 -4.91 -6.09
CA LEU A 90 -2.70 -5.28 -5.22
C LEU A 90 -2.82 -6.79 -5.04
N CYS A 91 -2.68 -7.58 -6.11
CA CYS A 91 -2.65 -9.03 -6.03
C CYS A 91 -1.50 -9.54 -5.16
N GLY A 92 -0.32 -8.90 -5.22
CA GLY A 92 0.78 -9.17 -4.31
C GLY A 92 0.45 -8.90 -2.83
N TYR A 93 -0.27 -7.81 -2.53
CA TYR A 93 -0.74 -7.52 -1.17
C TYR A 93 -1.80 -8.49 -0.67
N ILE A 94 -2.67 -8.99 -1.56
CA ILE A 94 -3.69 -9.97 -1.21
C ILE A 94 -3.00 -11.31 -0.94
N HIS A 95 -2.30 -11.85 -1.94
CA HIS A 95 -1.88 -13.25 -1.92
C HIS A 95 -0.48 -13.48 -1.38
N ASN A 96 0.46 -12.53 -1.51
CA ASN A 96 1.88 -12.77 -1.18
C ASN A 96 2.39 -11.93 0.01
N ASP A 97 1.50 -11.45 0.89
CA ASP A 97 1.89 -10.82 2.16
C ASP A 97 2.01 -11.88 3.28
N PRO A 98 3.22 -12.17 3.79
CA PRO A 98 3.41 -13.17 4.84
C PRO A 98 2.73 -12.81 6.17
N GLY A 99 2.35 -11.55 6.36
CA GLY A 99 1.55 -11.11 7.51
C GLY A 99 0.06 -11.46 7.40
N ARG A 100 -0.41 -12.01 6.28
CA ARG A 100 -1.83 -12.35 6.05
C ARG A 100 -2.12 -13.82 6.23
N ARG A 101 -3.35 -14.10 6.66
CA ARG A 101 -3.84 -15.47 6.93
C ARG A 101 -3.94 -16.37 5.70
N PHE A 102 -3.98 -15.80 4.50
CA PHE A 102 -4.15 -16.51 3.23
C PHE A 102 -2.95 -16.28 2.31
N PHE A 103 -1.77 -16.15 2.92
CA PHE A 103 -0.53 -16.09 2.19
C PHE A 103 -0.34 -17.36 1.33
N LEU A 104 -0.14 -17.14 0.03
CA LEU A 104 0.22 -18.14 -0.96
C LEU A 104 1.57 -17.73 -1.56
N HIS A 105 2.45 -18.71 -1.73
CA HIS A 105 3.72 -18.47 -2.41
C HIS A 105 3.56 -18.37 -3.93
N CYS A 106 2.56 -19.05 -4.49
CA CYS A 106 2.32 -19.12 -5.92
C CYS A 106 0.83 -18.90 -6.22
N PRO A 107 0.47 -18.13 -7.26
CA PRO A 107 1.36 -17.33 -8.12
C PRO A 107 2.12 -16.23 -7.35
N ASP A 108 3.37 -15.95 -7.75
CA ASP A 108 4.23 -14.93 -7.12
C ASP A 108 3.99 -13.56 -7.75
N TYR A 109 2.81 -12.98 -7.50
CA TYR A 109 2.43 -11.64 -7.98
C TYR A 109 3.39 -10.56 -7.51
N ARG A 110 3.89 -10.66 -6.28
CA ARG A 110 4.82 -9.68 -5.72
C ARG A 110 6.19 -9.75 -6.40
N GLY A 111 6.73 -10.94 -6.61
CA GLY A 111 7.96 -11.13 -7.38
C GLY A 111 7.81 -10.68 -8.82
N ALA A 112 6.68 -10.98 -9.47
CA ALA A 112 6.38 -10.48 -10.81
C ALA A 112 6.32 -8.94 -10.87
N TYR A 113 5.71 -8.29 -9.87
CA TYR A 113 5.69 -6.83 -9.79
C TYR A 113 7.11 -6.24 -9.67
N GLN A 114 7.92 -6.79 -8.76
CA GLN A 114 9.30 -6.34 -8.55
C GLN A 114 10.16 -6.51 -9.81
N LEU A 115 9.94 -7.61 -10.54
CA LEU A 115 10.64 -7.87 -11.79
C LEU A 115 10.26 -6.84 -12.87
N LEU A 116 8.98 -6.54 -13.01
CA LEU A 116 8.50 -5.49 -13.90
C LEU A 116 9.01 -4.10 -13.49
N GLU A 117 9.01 -3.79 -12.19
CA GLU A 117 9.50 -2.52 -11.64
C GLU A 117 10.99 -2.31 -11.94
N ALA A 118 11.81 -3.34 -11.77
CA ALA A 118 13.24 -3.31 -12.10
C ALA A 118 13.49 -3.00 -13.59
N GLN A 119 12.57 -3.41 -14.46
CA GLN A 119 12.61 -3.13 -15.90
C GLN A 119 11.82 -1.87 -16.29
N GLN A 120 11.45 -1.02 -15.33
CA GLN A 120 10.65 0.19 -15.56
C GLN A 120 9.34 -0.10 -16.32
N PHE A 121 8.74 -1.26 -16.04
CA PHE A 121 7.52 -1.76 -16.67
C PHE A 121 7.59 -1.91 -18.20
N LYS A 122 8.81 -2.03 -18.75
CA LYS A 122 9.04 -2.32 -20.16
C LYS A 122 9.05 -3.83 -20.40
N LEU A 123 8.12 -4.32 -21.20
CA LEU A 123 8.04 -5.74 -21.54
C LEU A 123 9.01 -6.09 -22.68
N SER A 124 9.90 -7.04 -22.40
CA SER A 124 10.75 -7.73 -23.37
C SER A 124 10.37 -9.21 -23.43
N GLU A 125 10.81 -9.91 -24.48
CA GLU A 125 10.57 -11.36 -24.62
C GLU A 125 11.23 -12.16 -23.48
N ALA A 126 12.45 -11.80 -23.09
CA ALA A 126 13.15 -12.42 -21.95
C ALA A 126 12.38 -12.20 -20.63
N LEU A 127 11.90 -10.97 -20.40
CA LEU A 127 11.10 -10.64 -19.22
C LEU A 127 9.79 -11.43 -19.18
N LEU A 128 9.16 -11.66 -20.34
CA LEU A 128 7.93 -12.44 -20.40
C LEU A 128 8.14 -13.89 -19.95
N ALA A 129 9.27 -14.51 -20.31
CA ALA A 129 9.59 -15.87 -19.88
C ALA A 129 9.73 -15.93 -18.35
N GLU A 130 10.46 -14.99 -17.75
CA GLU A 130 10.62 -14.90 -16.29
C GLU A 130 9.29 -14.60 -15.58
N LEU A 131 8.43 -13.74 -16.16
CA LEU A 131 7.09 -13.50 -15.65
C LEU A 131 6.20 -14.74 -15.73
N THR A 132 6.32 -15.53 -16.80
CA THR A 132 5.58 -16.77 -16.96
C THR A 132 5.94 -17.74 -15.85
N GLU A 133 7.23 -17.93 -15.55
CA GLU A 133 7.69 -18.76 -14.44
C GLU A 133 7.06 -18.30 -13.12
N LYS A 134 7.18 -17.01 -12.79
CA LYS A 134 6.64 -16.42 -11.56
C LYS A 134 5.13 -16.60 -11.39
N LEU A 135 4.39 -16.48 -12.48
CA LEU A 135 2.92 -16.44 -12.45
C LEU A 135 2.26 -17.80 -12.73
N SER A 136 3.00 -18.80 -13.19
CA SER A 136 2.44 -20.09 -13.63
C SER A 136 2.93 -21.27 -12.80
N ASP A 137 4.16 -21.23 -12.26
CA ASP A 137 4.70 -22.36 -11.49
C ASP A 137 4.14 -22.37 -10.06
N CYS A 138 3.11 -23.18 -9.87
CA CYS A 138 2.64 -23.60 -8.55
C CYS A 138 3.07 -25.06 -8.34
N PRO A 139 4.03 -25.38 -7.45
CA PRO A 139 4.27 -26.76 -7.09
C PRO A 139 2.95 -27.33 -6.55
N GLN A 140 2.45 -28.39 -7.19
CA GLN A 140 1.30 -29.12 -6.68
C GLN A 140 1.72 -29.67 -5.32
N THR A 141 1.22 -29.12 -4.23
CA THR A 141 1.35 -29.74 -2.91
C THR A 141 0.70 -31.11 -3.01
N GLU A 142 1.52 -32.16 -3.11
CA GLU A 142 1.08 -33.52 -2.83
C GLU A 142 0.43 -33.51 -1.44
N LYS A 143 -0.83 -33.97 -1.40
CA LYS A 143 -1.68 -33.97 -0.22
C LYS A 143 -1.19 -34.89 0.87
#